data_AF-W2WH45-F1
#
_entry.id   AF-W2WH45-F1
#
_cell.length_a   1.000
_cell.length_b   1.000
_cell.length_c   1.000
_cell.angle_alpha   90.00
_cell.angle_beta   90.00
_cell.angle_gamma   90.00
#
_symmetry.space_group_name_H-M   'P 1'
#
loop_
_entity.id
_entity.type
_entity.pdbx_description
1 polymer ?
#
loop_
_entity_poly.entity_id
_entity_poly.type
_entity_poly.pdbx_seq_one_letter_code
_entity_poly.pdbx_strand_id
1 'polypeptide(L)' 'MAEASLFCAVIGVERVFLVDIAQSKTVGNLKIAIKDQKIGVLGEVDAERLQLFWPGTTASGWQPILTMSSR' A
#
# COMPACT_ATOMS: atom_id res chain seq x y z
N MET A 1 9.78 16.20 -10.02
CA MET A 1 9.95 14.97 -9.22
C MET A 1 8.98 13.95 -9.78
N ALA A 2 9.40 12.73 -10.10
CA ALA A 2 8.51 11.76 -10.71
C ALA A 2 7.48 11.25 -9.66
N GLU A 3 6.21 11.34 -10.00
CA GLU A 3 5.10 10.81 -9.21
C GLU A 3 4.70 9.44 -9.76
N ALA A 4 4.29 8.54 -8.87
CA ALA A 4 3.79 7.22 -9.21
C ALA A 4 2.36 7.09 -8.67
N SER A 5 1.44 6.71 -9.54
CA SER A 5 0.06 6.39 -9.18
C SER A 5 -0.04 4.88 -8.96
N LEU A 6 -0.39 4.48 -7.75
CA LEU A 6 -0.53 3.08 -7.36
C LEU A 6 -2.01 2.73 -7.22
N PHE A 7 -2.42 1.62 -7.86
CA PHE A 7 -3.73 1.04 -7.64
C PHE A 7 -3.69 0.17 -6.39
N CYS A 8 -4.41 0.58 -5.35
CA CYS A 8 -4.48 -0.12 -4.07
C CYS A 8 -5.88 -0.68 -3.85
N ALA A 9 -5.97 -1.85 -3.22
CA ALA A 9 -7.24 -2.48 -2.86
C ALA A 9 -7.18 -2.97 -1.41
N VAL A 10 -8.25 -2.77 -0.65
CA VAL A 10 -8.40 -3.34 0.68
C VAL A 10 -9.29 -4.57 0.58
N ILE A 11 -8.71 -5.75 0.79
CA ILE A 11 -9.42 -7.02 0.73
C ILE A 11 -10.49 -7.07 1.83
N GLY A 12 -11.72 -7.42 1.46
CA GLY A 12 -12.83 -7.58 2.40
C GLY A 12 -13.60 -6.30 2.75
N VAL A 13 -13.23 -5.13 2.18
CA VAL A 13 -13.96 -3.88 2.43
C VAL A 13 -14.54 -3.26 1.15
N GLU A 14 -13.71 -2.89 0.17
CA GLU A 14 -14.16 -2.06 -0.96
C GLU A 14 -13.31 -2.22 -2.25
N ARG A 15 -13.74 -1.52 -3.31
CA ARG A 15 -13.09 -1.44 -4.63
C ARG A 15 -11.68 -0.82 -4.59
N VAL A 16 -10.93 -1.11 -5.65
CA VAL A 16 -9.61 -0.53 -5.95
C VAL A 16 -9.70 1.01 -5.97
N PHE A 17 -8.70 1.68 -5.40
CA PHE A 17 -8.55 3.13 -5.38
C PHE A 17 -7.11 3.52 -5.80
N LEU A 18 -6.95 4.76 -6.24
CA LEU A 18 -5.67 5.30 -6.66
C LEU A 18 -5.01 6.07 -5.52
N VAL A 19 -3.72 5.79 -5.29
CA VAL A 19 -2.87 6.50 -4.34
C VAL A 19 -1.71 7.09 -5.12
N ASP A 20 -1.58 8.41 -5.07
CA ASP A 20 -0.44 9.11 -5.66
C ASP A 20 0.67 9.25 -4.62
N ILE A 21 1.87 8.84 -5.01
CA ILE A 21 3.06 8.94 -4.15
C ILE A 21 4.27 9.34 -4.99
N ALA A 22 5.08 10.27 -4.47
CA ALA A 22 6.34 10.61 -5.10
C ALA A 22 7.29 9.40 -5.05
N GLN A 23 7.99 9.11 -6.14
CA GLN A 23 8.89 7.94 -6.24
C GLN A 23 10.04 7.95 -5.22
N SER A 24 10.37 9.11 -4.66
CA SER A 24 11.36 9.26 -3.59
C SER A 24 10.86 8.83 -2.20
N LYS A 25 9.58 8.50 -2.06
CA LYS A 25 8.95 8.14 -0.79
C LYS A 25 9.01 6.64 -0.55
N THR A 26 9.11 6.27 0.73
CA THR A 26 9.22 4.87 1.15
C THR A 26 7.86 4.18 1.25
N VAL A 27 7.86 2.85 1.38
CA VAL A 27 6.67 2.04 1.65
C VAL A 27 5.93 2.51 2.92
N GLY A 28 6.64 3.01 3.94
CA GLY A 28 6.01 3.60 5.12
C GLY A 28 5.15 4.83 4.80
N ASN A 29 5.63 5.70 3.91
CA ASN A 29 4.83 6.84 3.43
C ASN A 29 3.60 6.37 2.63
N LEU A 30 3.72 5.28 1.88
CA LEU A 30 2.58 4.68 1.17
C LEU A 30 1.51 4.17 2.15
N LYS A 31 1.90 3.52 3.24
CA LYS A 31 0.96 3.08 4.28
C LYS A 31 0.21 4.26 4.91
N ILE A 32 0.90 5.37 5.15
CA ILE A 32 0.31 6.60 5.67
C ILE A 32 -0.68 7.19 4.66
N ALA A 33 -0.30 7.30 3.38
CA ALA A 33 -1.17 7.83 2.33
C ALA A 33 -2.44 6.99 2.15
N ILE A 34 -2.33 5.66 2.17
CA ILE A 34 -3.47 4.74 2.13
C ILE A 34 -4.40 4.98 3.33
N LYS A 35 -3.86 5.13 4.53
CA LYS A 35 -4.65 5.41 5.74
C LYS A 35 -5.37 6.74 5.64
N ASP A 36 -4.69 7.79 5.22
CA ASP A 36 -5.25 9.14 5.10
C ASP A 36 -6.46 9.15 4.14
N GLN A 37 -6.30 8.54 2.97
CA GLN A 37 -7.35 8.47 1.96
C GLN A 37 -8.53 7.57 2.35
N LYS A 38 -8.31 6.56 3.20
CA LYS A 38 -9.33 5.61 3.67
C LYS A 38 -9.52 5.67 5.18
N ILE A 39 -9.46 6.87 5.78
CA ILE A 39 -9.58 7.05 7.23
C ILE A 39 -10.90 6.50 7.81
N GLY A 40 -11.99 6.52 7.05
CA GLY A 40 -13.27 5.93 7.47
C GLY A 40 -13.25 4.39 7.60
N VAL A 41 -12.30 3.73 6.94
CA VAL A 41 -12.14 2.26 6.95
C VAL A 41 -10.94 1.83 7.81
N LEU A 42 -9.85 2.60 7.76
CA LEU A 42 -8.55 2.27 8.38
C LEU A 42 -8.19 3.21 9.54
N GLY A 43 -9.11 4.07 9.99
CA GLY A 43 -8.84 5.10 11.01
C GLY A 43 -8.32 4.53 12.33
N GLU A 44 -8.90 3.41 12.76
CA GLU A 44 -8.53 2.71 14.01
C GLU A 44 -7.31 1.77 13.85
N VAL A 45 -6.83 1.55 12.61
CA VAL A 45 -5.68 0.69 12.33
C VAL A 45 -4.42 1.56 12.25
N ASP A 46 -3.39 1.19 13.00
CA ASP A 46 -2.07 1.81 12.85
C ASP A 46 -1.52 1.55 11.45
N ALA A 47 -1.00 2.60 10.80
CA ALA A 47 -0.43 2.47 9.46
C ALA A 47 0.68 1.42 9.41
N GLU A 48 1.45 1.25 10.49
CA GLU A 48 2.50 0.24 10.58
C GLU A 48 1.98 -1.21 10.53
N ARG A 49 0.75 -1.43 11.00
CA ARG A 49 0.09 -2.75 11.00
C ARG A 49 -0.46 -3.13 9.63
N LEU A 50 -0.51 -2.20 8.67
CA LEU A 50 -0.88 -2.51 7.29
C LEU A 50 0.22 -3.35 6.64
N GLN A 51 -0.13 -4.56 6.19
CA GLN A 51 0.72 -5.38 5.34
C GLN A 51 0.33 -5.11 3.88
N LEU A 52 1.29 -4.63 3.10
CA LEU A 52 1.08 -4.40 1.67
C LEU A 52 1.56 -5.62 0.91
N PHE A 53 0.78 -6.04 -0.08
CA PHE A 53 1.10 -7.15 -0.95
C PHE A 53 1.15 -6.67 -2.39
N TRP A 54 2.18 -7.09 -3.12
CA TRP A 54 2.24 -6.88 -4.56
C TRP A 54 1.45 -8.01 -5.24
N PRO A 55 0.55 -7.70 -6.18
CA PRO A 55 -0.07 -8.74 -7.00
C PRO A 55 1.01 -9.37 -7.88
N GLY A 56 1.45 -10.57 -7.51
CA GLY A 56 2.33 -11.37 -8.36
C GLY A 56 1.62 -11.72 -9.66
N THR A 57 2.32 -11.65 -10.79
CA THR A 57 1.80 -12.08 -12.09
C THR A 57 1.70 -13.61 -12.24
N THR A 58 2.08 -14.35 -11.20
CA THR A 58 2.09 -15.82 -11.15
C THR A 58 0.98 -16.35 -10.25
N ALA A 59 0.50 -17.55 -10.58
CA ALA A 59 -0.65 -18.22 -9.94
C ALA A 59 -0.52 -18.48 -8.43
N SER A 60 0.63 -18.20 -7.82
CA SER A 60 0.91 -18.27 -6.39
C SER A 60 0.73 -16.89 -5.77
N GLY A 61 -0.43 -16.70 -5.15
CA GLY A 61 -0.97 -15.44 -4.63
C GLY A 61 -0.02 -14.53 -3.84
N TRP A 62 -0.37 -13.25 -3.87
CA TRP A 62 0.03 -12.15 -2.98
C TRP A 62 1.42 -12.26 -2.34
N GLN A 63 2.41 -11.57 -2.91
CA GLN A 63 3.75 -11.47 -2.34
C GLN A 63 3.80 -10.31 -1.33
N PRO A 64 4.19 -10.52 -0.06
CA PRO A 64 4.33 -9.42 0.88
C PRO A 64 5.44 -8.47 0.40
N ILE A 65 5.17 -7.17 0.41
CA ILE A 65 6.20 -6.15 0.19
C ILE A 65 7.08 -6.16 1.44
N LEU A 66 8.11 -7.00 1.45
CA LEU A 66 9.15 -6.96 2.46
C LEU A 66 9.80 -5.59 2.36
N THR A 67 9.88 -4.89 3.50
CA THR A 67 10.78 -3.75 3.63
C THR A 67 12.16 -4.28 3.24
N MET A 68 12.74 -3.79 2.14
CA MET A 68 14.11 -4.12 1.77
C MET A 68 15.03 -3.65 2.89
N SER A 69 15.25 -4.51 3.88
CA SER A 69 16.44 -4.47 4.71
C SER A 69 17.55 -5.05 3.87
N SER A 70 18.51 -4.19 3.53
CA SER A 70 19.73 -4.46 2.78
C SER A 70 20.28 -5.88 2.93
N ARG A 71 20.65 -6.48 1.80
CA ARG A 71 21.90 -7.24 1.66
C ARG A 71 22.52 -6.92 0.31
#